data_AF-A0A732EXZ3-F1
#
_entry.id   AF-A0A732EXZ3-F1
#
_cell.length_a   1.000
_cell.length_b   1.000
_cell.length_c   1.000
_cell.angle_alpha   90.00
_cell.angle_beta   90.00
_cell.angle_gamma   90.00
#
_symmetry.space_group_name_H-M   'P 1'
#
loop_
_entity.id
_entity.type
_entity.pdbx_description
1 polymer ?
#
loop_
_entity_poly.entity_id
_entity_poly.type
_entity_poly.pdbx_seq_one_letter_code
_entity_poly.pdbx_strand_id
1 'polypeptide(L)'
;MKEYDDYSAKEQQQLAVCQRLISEKSYLSQEEIRRDLQNEGFEGISQSTVSRLLKLLGAIKIRNTKGQKIYSVNPQRRPSPDAGRSIAEMVVSVEHNSEFILIHTAAGYGRAVARILDYHALPE
;
A
#
# COMPACT_ATOMS: atom_id res chain seq x y z
N MET A 1 18.31 5.10 -4.52
CA MET A 1 16.88 4.84 -4.26
C MET A 1 16.33 6.09 -3.59
N LYS A 2 15.22 6.69 -4.04
CA LYS A 2 14.65 7.86 -3.34
C LYS A 2 14.17 7.40 -1.97
N GLU A 3 14.83 7.93 -0.94
CA GLU A 3 14.54 7.76 0.47
C GLU A 3 13.04 7.93 0.72
N TYR A 4 12.42 6.93 1.35
CA TYR A 4 11.06 7.03 1.87
C TYR A 4 11.04 7.66 3.28
N ASP A 5 12.20 7.97 3.84
CA ASP A 5 12.39 8.54 5.18
C ASP A 5 12.34 10.07 5.25
N ASP A 6 12.24 10.77 4.11
CA ASP A 6 12.29 12.26 4.08
C ASP A 6 10.91 12.91 3.81
N TYR A 7 9.81 12.16 3.98
CA TYR A 7 8.45 12.68 3.78
C TYR A 7 7.83 13.14 5.10
N SER A 8 7.19 14.30 5.09
CA SER A 8 6.49 14.82 6.28
C SER A 8 5.43 13.82 6.75
N ALA A 9 5.18 13.74 8.07
CA ALA A 9 4.10 12.90 8.64
C ALA A 9 2.75 13.11 7.94
N LYS A 10 2.49 14.35 7.49
CA LYS A 10 1.31 14.69 6.68
C LYS A 10 1.29 13.99 5.31
N GLU A 11 2.42 13.90 4.62
CA GLU A 11 2.53 13.21 3.34
C GLU A 11 2.36 11.69 3.50
N GLN A 12 2.91 11.11 4.56
CA GLN A 12 2.69 9.69 4.88
C GLN A 12 1.21 9.40 5.14
N GLN A 13 0.53 10.26 5.91
CA GLN A 13 -0.90 10.14 6.16
C GLN A 13 -1.72 10.27 4.86
N GLN A 14 -1.39 11.25 4.01
CA GLN A 14 -2.02 11.40 2.70
C GLN A 14 -1.82 10.18 1.80
N LEU A 15 -0.63 9.57 1.83
CA LEU A 15 -0.30 8.38 1.05
C LEU A 15 -1.09 7.16 1.52
N ALA A 16 -1.19 6.96 2.84
CA ALA A 16 -1.99 5.90 3.43
C ALA A 16 -3.50 6.04 3.10
N VAL A 17 -4.06 7.25 3.24
CA VAL A 17 -5.48 7.49 2.91
C VAL A 17 -5.72 7.34 1.41
N CYS A 18 -4.82 7.87 0.56
CA CYS A 18 -4.92 7.71 -0.89
C CYS A 18 -4.91 6.24 -1.31
N GLN A 19 -4.01 5.43 -0.70
CA GLN A 19 -3.96 3.98 -0.93
C GLN A 19 -5.26 3.29 -0.52
N ARG A 20 -5.80 3.61 0.65
CA ARG A 20 -7.09 3.08 1.12
C ARG A 20 -8.21 3.40 0.13
N LEU A 21 -8.32 4.66 -0.28
CA LEU A 21 -9.35 5.12 -1.21
C LEU A 21 -9.31 4.34 -2.53
N ILE A 22 -8.15 4.24 -3.19
CA ILE A 22 -8.04 3.55 -4.49
C ILE A 22 -8.12 2.01 -4.39
N SER A 23 -8.07 1.44 -3.18
CA SER A 23 -8.35 0.02 -2.92
C SER A 23 -9.85 -0.25 -2.71
N GLU A 24 -10.56 0.68 -2.06
CA GLU A 24 -11.97 0.51 -1.69
C GLU A 24 -12.95 0.99 -2.77
N LYS A 25 -12.56 2.01 -3.54
CA LYS A 25 -13.41 2.68 -4.53
C LYS A 25 -12.79 2.66 -5.92
N SER A 26 -13.64 2.76 -6.94
CA SER A 26 -13.24 2.85 -8.35
C SER A 26 -13.22 4.31 -8.81
N TYR A 27 -12.02 4.83 -9.12
CA TYR A 27 -11.85 6.19 -9.61
C TYR A 27 -11.47 6.24 -11.08
N LEU A 28 -12.19 7.04 -11.86
CA LEU A 28 -11.96 7.25 -13.29
C LEU A 28 -10.93 8.37 -13.52
N SER A 29 -10.83 9.32 -12.59
CA SER A 29 -9.96 10.49 -12.71
C SER A 29 -9.23 10.84 -11.40
N GLN A 30 -8.10 11.55 -11.52
CA GLN A 30 -7.37 12.07 -10.36
C GLN A 30 -8.16 13.14 -9.60
N GLU A 31 -9.08 13.82 -10.28
CA GLU A 31 -9.93 14.85 -9.68
C GLU A 31 -10.95 14.23 -8.71
N GLU A 32 -11.51 13.06 -9.03
CA GLU A 32 -12.38 12.33 -8.10
C GLU A 32 -11.62 11.91 -6.84
N ILE A 33 -10.39 11.39 -7.00
CA ILE A 33 -9.52 11.05 -5.88
C ILE A 33 -9.20 12.29 -5.04
N ARG A 34 -8.95 13.43 -5.70
CA ARG A 34 -8.70 14.72 -5.03
C ARG A 34 -9.89 15.13 -4.16
N ARG A 35 -11.11 15.06 -4.69
CA ARG A 35 -12.34 15.40 -3.97
C ARG A 35 -12.54 14.52 -2.74
N ASP A 36 -12.35 13.21 -2.88
CA ASP A 36 -12.48 12.30 -1.73
C ASP A 36 -11.37 12.53 -0.70
N LEU A 37 -10.14 12.85 -1.11
CA LEU A 37 -9.09 13.27 -0.18
C LEU A 37 -9.44 14.60 0.54
N GLN A 38 -10.06 15.55 -0.15
CA GLN A 38 -10.57 16.77 0.50
C GLN A 38 -11.65 16.45 1.54
N ASN A 39 -12.57 15.52 1.23
CA ASN A 39 -13.61 15.07 2.14
C ASN A 39 -13.06 14.32 3.37
N GLU A 40 -11.89 13.68 3.24
CA GLU A 40 -11.14 13.05 4.34
C GLU A 40 -10.33 14.07 5.18
N GLY A 41 -10.48 15.38 4.93
CA GLY A 41 -9.85 16.45 5.70
C GLY A 41 -8.59 17.06 5.05
N PHE A 42 -8.23 16.68 3.82
CA PHE A 42 -7.10 17.28 3.09
C PHE A 42 -7.54 18.42 2.15
N GLU A 43 -8.28 19.41 2.66
CA GLU A 43 -8.92 20.47 1.85
C GLU A 43 -7.97 21.20 0.87
N GLY A 44 -6.72 21.43 1.27
CA GLY A 44 -5.70 22.09 0.46
C GLY A 44 -4.96 21.20 -0.55
N ILE A 45 -5.37 19.95 -0.76
CA ILE A 45 -4.66 19.04 -1.66
C ILE A 45 -4.87 19.40 -3.14
N SER A 46 -3.77 19.60 -3.85
CA SER A 46 -3.76 19.93 -5.28
C SER A 46 -3.77 18.68 -6.16
N GLN A 47 -4.16 18.84 -7.42
CA GLN A 47 -4.12 17.76 -8.40
C GLN A 47 -2.69 17.27 -8.69
N SER A 48 -1.69 18.14 -8.61
CA SER A 48 -0.28 17.76 -8.72
C SER A 48 0.19 16.89 -7.55
N THR A 49 -0.26 17.16 -6.32
CA THR A 49 0.00 16.31 -5.15
C THR A 49 -0.63 14.93 -5.31
N VAL A 50 -1.90 14.85 -5.74
CA VAL A 50 -2.55 13.56 -6.01
C VAL A 50 -1.81 12.76 -7.07
N SER A 51 -1.36 13.42 -8.16
CA SER A 51 -0.56 12.77 -9.19
C SER A 51 0.77 12.23 -8.66
N ARG A 52 1.45 12.96 -7.75
CA ARG A 52 2.66 12.49 -7.06
C ARG A 52 2.36 11.29 -6.16
N LEU A 53 1.32 11.33 -5.33
CA LEU A 53 0.92 10.22 -4.46
C LEU A 53 0.65 8.94 -5.27
N LEU A 54 -0.09 9.04 -6.37
CA LEU A 54 -0.37 7.90 -7.25
C LEU A 54 0.91 7.31 -7.86
N LYS A 55 1.89 8.15 -8.22
CA LYS A 55 3.21 7.69 -8.70
C LYS A 55 4.00 6.99 -7.60
N LEU A 56 3.99 7.52 -6.37
CA LEU A 56 4.68 6.92 -5.22
C LEU A 56 4.08 5.55 -4.90
N LEU A 57 2.75 5.46 -4.83
CA LEU A 57 1.99 4.22 -4.65
C LEU A 57 2.18 3.23 -5.82
N GLY A 58 2.63 3.71 -6.98
CA GLY A 58 2.69 2.91 -8.21
C GLY A 58 1.32 2.45 -8.65
N ALA A 59 0.31 3.31 -8.47
CA ALA A 59 -1.03 3.06 -8.95
C ALA A 59 -1.00 2.86 -10.47
N ILE A 60 -1.75 1.87 -10.92
CA ILE A 60 -1.92 1.52 -12.34
C ILE A 60 -3.36 1.77 -12.77
N LYS A 61 -3.58 1.86 -14.08
CA LYS A 61 -4.94 1.86 -14.63
C LYS A 61 -5.32 0.44 -15.07
N ILE A 62 -6.35 -0.12 -14.46
CA ILE A 62 -6.94 -1.40 -14.85
C ILE A 62 -8.32 -1.20 -15.47
N ARG A 63 -8.83 -2.19 -16.20
CA ARG A 63 -10.24 -2.19 -16.61
C ARG A 63 -11.08 -2.87 -15.53
N ASN A 64 -12.12 -2.19 -15.05
CA ASN A 64 -13.09 -2.79 -14.13
C ASN A 64 -14.04 -3.76 -14.88
N THR A 65 -14.95 -4.40 -14.15
CA THR A 65 -15.97 -5.31 -14.70
C THR A 65 -16.93 -4.64 -15.69
N LYS A 66 -17.03 -3.30 -15.67
CA LYS A 66 -17.79 -2.48 -16.62
C LYS A 66 -16.95 -2.02 -17.82
N GLY A 67 -15.70 -2.49 -17.95
CA GLY A 67 -14.79 -2.13 -19.03
C GLY A 67 -14.13 -0.75 -18.92
N GLN A 68 -14.39 0.00 -17.86
CA GLN A 68 -13.89 1.35 -17.63
C GLN A 68 -12.47 1.32 -17.05
N LYS A 69 -11.61 2.25 -17.48
CA LYS A 69 -10.25 2.39 -16.96
C LYS A 69 -10.28 3.12 -15.61
N ILE A 70 -9.94 2.42 -14.54
CA ILE A 70 -9.93 2.94 -13.18
C ILE A 70 -8.52 2.91 -12.58
N TYR A 71 -8.24 3.81 -11.64
CA TYR A 71 -7.04 3.73 -10.81
C TYR A 71 -7.17 2.57 -9.82
N SER A 72 -6.10 1.80 -9.66
CA SER A 72 -5.98 0.70 -8.70
C SER A 72 -4.56 0.65 -8.15
N VAL A 73 -4.40 0.19 -6.91
CA VAL A 73 -3.09 -0.25 -6.42
C VAL A 73 -2.59 -1.37 -7.32
N ASN A 74 -1.30 -1.39 -7.63
CA ASN A 74 -0.70 -2.49 -8.38
C ASN A 74 -0.63 -3.74 -7.46
N PRO A 75 -1.43 -4.79 -7.70
CA PRO A 75 -1.41 -5.99 -6.87
C PRO A 75 -0.08 -6.77 -6.99
N GLN A 76 0.71 -6.49 -8.03
CA GLN A 76 2.03 -7.10 -8.25
C GLN A 76 3.18 -6.29 -7.65
N ARG A 77 2.92 -5.16 -6.96
CA ARG A 77 3.94 -4.49 -6.14
C ARG A 77 4.20 -5.33 -4.90
N ARG A 78 4.94 -6.42 -5.09
CA ARG A 78 5.63 -7.10 -4.01
C ARG A 78 6.79 -6.21 -3.58
N PRO A 79 7.08 -6.12 -2.27
CA PRO A 79 8.24 -5.38 -1.83
C PRO A 79 9.47 -5.99 -2.51
N SER A 80 10.19 -5.17 -3.27
CA SER A 80 11.46 -5.60 -3.84
C SER A 80 12.44 -5.81 -2.68
N PRO A 81 13.20 -6.92 -2.67
CA PRO A 81 14.32 -7.08 -1.77
C PRO A 81 15.28 -5.89 -1.91
N ASP A 82 15.59 -5.26 -0.79
CA ASP A 82 16.63 -4.23 -0.66
C ASP A 82 17.29 -4.40 0.72
N ALA A 83 18.61 -4.23 0.79
CA ALA A 83 19.38 -4.41 2.02
C ALA A 83 19.00 -3.39 3.11
N GLY A 84 18.47 -2.23 2.73
CA GLY A 84 17.98 -1.20 3.65
C GLY A 84 16.57 -1.45 4.19
N ARG A 85 15.84 -2.46 3.69
CA ARG A 85 14.47 -2.75 4.13
C ARG A 85 14.44 -3.74 5.28
N SER A 86 13.51 -3.49 6.19
CA SER A 86 13.23 -4.42 7.29
C SER A 86 12.58 -5.71 6.78
N ILE A 87 12.74 -6.79 7.55
CA ILE A 87 12.07 -8.07 7.24
C ILE A 87 10.54 -7.93 7.39
N ALA A 88 10.06 -7.05 8.27
CA ALA A 88 8.64 -6.78 8.44
C ALA A 88 7.99 -6.24 7.16
N GLU A 89 8.68 -5.36 6.42
CA GLU A 89 8.21 -4.84 5.13
C GLU A 89 8.11 -5.90 4.03
N MET A 90 8.65 -7.10 4.25
CA MET A 90 8.54 -8.21 3.31
C MET A 90 7.23 -8.99 3.47
N VAL A 91 6.44 -8.69 4.50
CA VAL A 91 5.08 -9.22 4.66
C VAL A 91 4.13 -8.47 3.73
N VAL A 92 3.52 -9.20 2.80
CA VAL A 92 2.60 -8.68 1.78
C VAL A 92 1.17 -8.63 2.33
N SER A 93 0.73 -9.68 3.01
CA SER A 93 -0.57 -9.74 3.68
C SER A 93 -0.58 -10.78 4.79
N VAL A 94 -1.51 -10.63 5.72
CA VAL A 94 -1.80 -11.60 6.77
C VAL A 94 -3.29 -11.91 6.75
N GLU A 95 -3.62 -13.19 6.65
CA GLU A 95 -4.98 -13.72 6.68
C GLU A 95 -5.07 -14.75 7.81
N HIS A 96 -6.24 -14.96 8.38
CA HIS A 96 -6.39 -15.93 9.46
C HIS A 96 -7.79 -16.56 9.50
N ASN A 97 -7.88 -17.73 10.12
CA ASN A 97 -9.12 -18.37 10.53
C ASN A 97 -9.01 -18.82 12.00
N SER A 98 -9.86 -19.74 12.47
CA SER A 98 -9.84 -20.20 13.87
C SER A 98 -8.62 -21.06 14.22
N GLU A 99 -7.93 -21.63 13.23
CA GLU A 99 -6.86 -22.62 13.43
C GLU A 99 -5.50 -22.13 12.93
N PHE A 100 -5.48 -21.24 11.94
CA PHE A 100 -4.27 -20.85 11.20
C PHE A 100 -4.19 -19.36 10.92
N ILE A 101 -2.96 -18.85 10.94
CA ILE A 101 -2.57 -17.55 10.40
C ILE A 101 -1.72 -17.80 9.16
N LEU A 102 -2.17 -17.30 8.01
CA LEU A 102 -1.46 -17.35 6.74
C LEU A 102 -0.77 -16.01 6.48
N ILE A 103 0.56 -16.03 6.43
CA ILE A 103 1.39 -14.86 6.16
C ILE A 103 1.93 -14.96 4.73
N HIS A 104 1.49 -14.06 3.85
CA HIS A 104 2.06 -13.93 2.51
C HIS A 104 3.28 -13.01 2.57
N THR A 105 4.42 -13.45 2.01
CA THR A 105 5.65 -12.66 1.98
C THR A 105 6.15 -12.44 0.56
N ALA A 106 7.09 -11.50 0.38
CA ALA A 106 7.92 -11.46 -0.81
C ALA A 106 8.67 -12.77 -1.00
N ALA A 107 8.97 -13.10 -2.27
CA ALA A 107 9.68 -14.32 -2.64
C ALA A 107 11.03 -14.38 -1.90
N GLY A 108 11.31 -15.52 -1.27
CA GLY A 108 12.55 -15.76 -0.52
C GLY A 108 12.51 -15.36 0.97
N TYR A 109 11.52 -14.60 1.42
CA TYR A 109 11.49 -14.07 2.80
C TYR A 109 10.68 -14.89 3.82
N GLY A 110 9.92 -15.90 3.38
CA GLY A 110 9.09 -16.71 4.28
C GLY A 110 9.89 -17.32 5.45
N ARG A 111 11.10 -17.82 5.18
CA ARG A 111 11.97 -18.39 6.24
C ARG A 111 12.49 -17.33 7.20
N ALA A 112 12.83 -16.13 6.71
CA ALA A 112 13.31 -15.05 7.55
C ALA A 112 12.22 -14.54 8.49
N VAL A 113 11.00 -14.37 7.98
CA VAL A 113 9.83 -13.99 8.77
C VAL A 113 9.50 -15.08 9.81
N ALA A 114 9.44 -16.35 9.41
CA ALA A 114 9.19 -17.47 10.32
C ALA A 114 10.21 -17.53 11.46
N ARG A 115 11.50 -17.35 11.16
CA ARG A 115 12.56 -17.39 12.17
C ARG A 115 12.39 -16.32 13.26
N ILE A 116 11.91 -15.13 12.88
CA ILE A 116 11.63 -14.05 13.83
C ILE A 116 10.44 -14.42 14.72
N LEU A 117 9.37 -14.95 14.13
CA LEU A 117 8.18 -15.39 14.88
C LEU A 117 8.53 -16.48 15.89
N ASP A 118 9.29 -17.50 15.46
CA ASP A 118 9.77 -18.58 16.32
C ASP A 118 10.60 -18.04 17.50
N TYR A 119 11.44 -17.03 17.26
CA TYR A 119 12.30 -16.44 18.29
C TYR A 119 11.49 -15.72 19.37
N HIS A 120 10.40 -15.06 18.99
CA HIS A 120 9.55 -14.33 19.94
C HIS A 120 8.65 -15.25 20.77
N ALA A 121 8.50 -16.52 20.39
CA ALA A 121 7.75 -17.56 21.13
C ALA A 121 6.42 -17.04 21.69
N LEU A 122 5.64 -16.39 20.81
CA LEU A 122 4.37 -15.76 21.21
C LEU A 122 3.42 -16.84 21.75
N PRO A 123 2.76 -16.58 22.89
CA PRO A 123 1.72 -17.49 23.40
C PRO A 123 0.55 -17.57 22.41
N GLU A 124 -0.06 -18.75 22.33
CA GLU A 124 -1.27 -19.02 21.52
C GLU A 124 -2.48 -18.19 21.97
#